data_AF-A0A0G0QJM6-F1
#
_entry.id   AF-A0A0G0QJM6-F1
#
_cell.length_a   1.000
_cell.length_b   1.000
_cell.length_c   1.000
_cell.angle_alpha   90.00
_cell.angle_beta   90.00
_cell.angle_gamma   90.00
#
_symmetry.space_group_name_H-M   'P 1'
#
loop_
_entity.id
_entity.type
_entity.pdbx_description
1 polymer ?
#
loop_
_entity_poly.entity_id
_entity_poly.type
_entity_poly.pdbx_seq_one_letter_code
_entity_poly.pdbx_strand_id
1 'polypeptide(L)'
;MIRRKEVTLESRINDHCSAGEYENALTLGANDPFYLSRIIINAFKDANIGQDMIDRLLGMYIEMMQDRDSWALENRFRYCLIWFDHFSYYLWQRRMMEWLRRFYRIIVLSGLEKDESTVREVRHLIYRFVESARWDDNPREFGLLPGILNGLRKDYRGDDYIIPRLTRTFSSEEEFLFWKLGRVSAISDFDSDVQEEGLVSLNMVSNIFDRIRQVGGNMNRARDIVEAIIKSQLNGWTIVAGRARNQKGAMQALRVSMAMARKLEEYRSRFRE
;
A
#
# COMPACT_ATOMS: atom_id res chain seq x y z
N MET A 1 8.39 51.16 4.35
CA MET A 1 7.84 50.13 3.44
C MET A 1 7.75 48.82 4.20
N ILE A 2 6.55 48.43 4.64
CA ILE A 2 6.34 47.08 5.18
C ILE A 2 6.21 46.16 3.97
N ARG A 3 7.16 45.24 3.78
CA ARG A 3 7.04 44.19 2.75
C ARG A 3 5.80 43.36 3.12
N ARG A 4 4.74 43.44 2.31
CA ARG A 4 3.64 42.46 2.40
C ARG A 4 4.28 41.09 2.18
N LYS A 5 4.28 40.25 3.22
CA LYS A 5 4.62 38.84 3.09
C LYS A 5 3.66 38.28 2.04
N GLU A 6 4.19 37.79 0.92
CA GLU A 6 3.39 36.96 0.02
C GLU A 6 2.91 35.76 0.83
N VAL A 7 1.63 35.74 1.14
CA VAL A 7 0.99 34.63 1.81
C VAL A 7 0.79 33.57 0.73
N THR A 8 1.73 32.64 0.66
CA THR A 8 1.67 31.51 -0.29
C THR A 8 0.52 30.58 0.09
N LEU A 9 -0.03 29.85 -0.88
CA LEU A 9 -1.09 28.86 -0.66
C LEU A 9 -0.68 27.84 0.43
N GLU A 10 0.60 27.49 0.46
CA GLU A 10 1.19 26.61 1.48
C GLU A 10 1.15 27.19 2.90
N SER A 11 1.31 28.51 3.05
CA SER A 11 1.22 29.17 4.36
C SER A 11 -0.20 29.19 4.93
N ARG A 12 -1.23 29.11 4.08
CA ARG A 12 -2.65 29.13 4.51
C ARG A 12 -3.19 27.78 4.93
N ILE A 13 -2.59 26.69 4.46
CA ILE A 13 -3.02 25.31 4.72
C ILE A 13 -2.46 24.80 6.07
N ASN A 14 -1.41 25.43 6.60
CA ASN A 14 -0.72 25.01 7.83
C ASN A 14 -1.28 25.63 9.12
N ASP A 15 -2.07 26.70 9.02
CA ASP A 15 -2.75 27.32 10.16
C ASP A 15 -4.22 26.88 10.15
N HIS A 16 -4.76 26.48 11.31
CA HIS A 16 -6.12 25.96 11.51
C HIS A 16 -7.16 26.62 10.58
N CYS A 17 -7.56 25.91 9.52
CA CYS A 17 -8.48 26.45 8.52
C CYS A 17 -9.91 26.46 9.07
N SER A 18 -10.52 27.63 9.13
CA SER A 18 -11.97 27.79 9.28
C SER A 18 -12.72 27.24 8.05
N ALA A 19 -14.02 26.92 8.19
CA ALA A 19 -14.83 26.40 7.07
C ALA A 19 -14.82 27.30 5.82
N GLY A 20 -14.67 28.62 5.97
CA GLY A 20 -14.57 29.58 4.86
C GLY A 20 -13.19 29.61 4.16
N GLU A 21 -12.13 29.11 4.80
CA GLU A 21 -10.80 28.98 4.17
C GLU A 21 -10.69 27.71 3.33
N TYR A 22 -11.43 26.65 3.69
CA TYR A 22 -11.65 25.50 2.83
C TYR A 22 -12.39 25.88 1.55
N GLU A 23 -13.45 26.70 1.61
CA GLU A 23 -14.17 27.16 0.40
C GLU A 23 -13.30 28.00 -0.55
N ASN A 24 -12.37 28.80 -0.03
CA ASN A 24 -11.42 29.56 -0.84
C ASN A 24 -10.27 28.68 -1.39
N ALA A 25 -9.80 27.69 -0.63
CA ALA A 25 -8.84 26.70 -1.10
C ALA A 25 -9.44 25.81 -2.21
N LEU A 26 -10.74 25.52 -2.13
CA LEU A 26 -11.50 24.87 -3.20
C LEU A 26 -11.51 25.71 -4.48
N THR A 27 -11.63 27.04 -4.40
CA THR A 27 -11.62 27.91 -5.59
C THR A 27 -10.22 28.00 -6.24
N LEU A 28 -9.15 27.85 -5.47
CA LEU A 28 -7.77 27.98 -5.94
C LEU A 28 -7.12 26.64 -6.37
N GLY A 29 -7.63 25.50 -5.90
CA GLY A 29 -7.03 24.18 -6.08
C GLY A 29 -7.95 23.08 -6.64
N ALA A 30 -9.22 23.36 -6.96
CA ALA A 30 -10.18 22.37 -7.46
C ALA A 30 -9.79 21.68 -8.77
N ASN A 31 -8.75 22.16 -9.46
CA ASN A 31 -8.24 21.55 -10.69
C ASN A 31 -6.93 20.78 -10.52
N ASP A 32 -6.36 20.71 -9.31
CA ASP A 32 -5.09 20.02 -9.08
C ASP A 32 -5.26 18.85 -8.09
N PRO A 33 -4.96 17.61 -8.49
CA PRO A 33 -5.09 16.43 -7.64
C PRO A 33 -4.23 16.50 -6.36
N PHE A 34 -3.05 17.13 -6.42
CA PHE A 34 -2.17 17.29 -5.27
C PHE A 34 -2.79 18.19 -4.21
N TYR A 35 -3.24 19.38 -4.61
CA TYR A 35 -3.80 20.35 -3.68
C TYR A 35 -5.10 19.83 -3.06
N LEU A 36 -6.00 19.26 -3.86
CA LEU A 36 -7.24 18.71 -3.34
C LEU A 36 -7.00 17.54 -2.37
N SER A 37 -6.03 16.67 -2.65
CA SER A 37 -5.67 15.58 -1.73
C SER A 37 -5.11 16.08 -0.41
N ARG A 38 -4.26 17.12 -0.43
CA ARG A 38 -3.75 17.75 0.81
C ARG A 38 -4.88 18.34 1.65
N ILE A 39 -5.85 18.99 1.00
CA ILE A 39 -7.04 19.55 1.66
C ILE A 39 -7.86 18.42 2.31
N ILE A 40 -8.09 17.32 1.59
CA ILE A 40 -8.79 16.12 2.11
C ILE A 40 -8.06 15.54 3.32
N ILE A 41 -6.74 15.37 3.25
CA ILE A 41 -5.94 14.83 4.36
C ILE A 41 -6.04 15.72 5.60
N ASN A 42 -5.97 17.03 5.43
CA ASN A 42 -6.09 17.96 6.55
C ASN A 42 -7.50 17.96 7.14
N ALA A 43 -8.53 17.88 6.30
CA ALA A 43 -9.92 17.71 6.75
C ALA A 43 -10.11 16.42 7.56
N PHE A 44 -9.43 15.33 7.20
CA PHE A 44 -9.43 14.09 7.99
C PHE A 44 -8.67 14.19 9.31
N LYS A 45 -7.77 15.16 9.49
CA LYS A 45 -7.00 15.35 10.73
C LYS A 45 -7.63 16.37 11.67
N ASP A 46 -8.44 17.28 11.14
CA ASP A 46 -9.08 18.34 11.91
C ASP A 46 -10.41 17.86 12.54
N ALA A 47 -10.47 17.87 13.87
CA ALA A 47 -11.65 17.45 14.63
C ALA A 47 -12.86 18.40 14.47
N ASN A 48 -12.64 19.62 13.98
CA ASN A 48 -13.70 20.61 13.78
C ASN A 48 -14.38 20.51 12.41
N ILE A 49 -13.84 19.69 11.50
CA ILE A 49 -14.41 19.51 10.17
C ILE A 49 -15.48 18.42 10.20
N GLY A 50 -16.72 18.84 9.94
CA GLY A 50 -17.88 17.94 9.87
C GLY A 50 -17.83 16.99 8.66
N GLN A 51 -18.55 15.87 8.77
CA GLN A 51 -18.63 14.84 7.73
C GLN A 51 -19.12 15.39 6.38
N ASP A 52 -20.07 16.33 6.38
CA ASP A 52 -20.60 16.95 5.17
C ASP A 52 -19.52 17.64 4.31
N MET A 53 -18.54 18.28 4.95
CA MET A 53 -17.43 18.90 4.25
C MET A 53 -16.51 17.85 3.65
N ILE A 54 -16.21 16.78 4.40
CA ILE A 54 -15.42 15.65 3.90
C ILE A 54 -16.11 15.04 2.67
N ASP A 55 -17.41 14.78 2.75
CA ASP A 55 -18.19 14.22 1.64
C ASP A 55 -18.18 15.13 0.40
N ARG A 56 -18.26 16.45 0.61
CA ARG A 56 -18.14 17.44 -0.48
C ARG A 56 -16.76 17.39 -1.15
N LEU A 57 -15.68 17.35 -0.36
CA LEU A 57 -14.31 17.26 -0.86
C LEU A 57 -14.07 15.96 -1.65
N LEU A 58 -14.56 14.83 -1.14
CA LEU A 58 -14.45 13.54 -1.82
C LEU A 58 -15.27 13.52 -3.12
N GLY A 59 -16.45 14.15 -3.12
CA GLY A 59 -17.28 14.35 -4.31
C GLY A 59 -16.53 15.10 -5.41
N MET A 60 -15.89 16.21 -5.05
CA MET A 60 -15.06 16.99 -5.97
C MET A 60 -13.87 16.19 -6.51
N TYR A 61 -13.24 15.34 -5.69
CA TYR A 61 -12.16 14.48 -6.16
C TYR A 61 -12.63 13.45 -7.18
N ILE A 62 -13.82 12.86 -6.98
CA ILE A 62 -14.44 11.96 -7.94
C ILE A 62 -14.73 12.68 -9.26
N GLU A 63 -15.34 13.87 -9.19
CA GLU A 63 -15.61 14.69 -10.38
C GLU A 63 -14.34 14.98 -11.15
N MET A 64 -13.26 15.34 -10.46
CA MET A 64 -11.93 15.55 -11.06
C MET A 64 -11.38 14.27 -11.73
N MET A 65 -11.55 13.09 -11.12
CA MET A 65 -11.15 11.83 -11.73
C MET A 65 -11.99 11.47 -12.96
N GLN A 66 -13.27 11.85 -12.99
CA GLN A 66 -14.23 11.52 -14.04
C GLN A 66 -14.26 12.53 -15.19
N ASP A 67 -13.74 13.74 -15.00
CA ASP A 67 -13.66 14.80 -16.01
C ASP A 67 -12.82 14.35 -17.22
N ARG A 68 -13.52 13.88 -18.26
CA ARG A 68 -12.93 13.27 -19.46
C ARG A 68 -12.20 14.25 -20.35
N ASP A 69 -12.56 15.53 -20.33
CA ASP A 69 -11.99 16.52 -21.23
C ASP A 69 -10.54 16.86 -20.84
N SER A 70 -10.22 16.72 -19.56
CA SER A 70 -8.85 16.87 -19.06
C SER A 70 -8.03 15.57 -19.05
N TRP A 71 -8.62 14.44 -19.49
CA TRP A 71 -7.89 13.17 -19.68
C TRP A 71 -6.91 13.21 -20.85
N ALA A 72 -7.03 14.18 -21.76
CA ALA A 72 -6.10 14.38 -22.87
C ALA A 72 -4.67 14.68 -22.41
N LEU A 73 -4.49 15.12 -21.16
CA LEU A 73 -3.21 15.09 -20.48
C LEU A 73 -3.14 13.75 -19.72
N GLU A 74 -2.63 12.69 -20.35
CA GLU A 74 -2.52 11.32 -19.78
C GLU A 74 -1.95 11.28 -18.34
N ASN A 75 -1.21 12.31 -17.95
CA ASN A 75 -0.67 12.48 -16.61
C ASN A 75 -1.70 12.83 -15.51
N ARG A 76 -2.81 13.54 -15.80
CA ARG A 76 -3.70 14.06 -14.74
C ARG A 76 -4.41 12.94 -13.98
N PHE A 77 -4.97 11.97 -14.70
CA PHE A 77 -5.59 10.80 -14.07
C PHE A 77 -4.57 10.00 -13.26
N ARG A 78 -3.37 9.77 -13.80
CA ARG A 78 -2.28 9.10 -13.07
C ARG A 78 -1.92 9.84 -11.77
N TYR A 79 -1.83 11.17 -11.80
CA TYR A 79 -1.62 11.96 -10.57
C TYR A 79 -2.77 11.80 -9.58
N CYS A 80 -4.03 11.73 -10.04
CA CYS A 80 -5.14 11.41 -9.14
C CYS A 80 -4.97 10.04 -8.47
N LEU A 81 -4.45 9.04 -9.19
CA LEU A 81 -4.20 7.71 -8.61
C LEU A 81 -3.12 7.76 -7.53
N ILE A 82 -1.98 8.40 -7.84
CA ILE A 82 -0.85 8.55 -6.90
C ILE A 82 -1.34 9.25 -5.63
N TRP A 83 -2.02 10.37 -5.76
CA TRP A 83 -2.48 11.15 -4.61
C TRP A 83 -3.66 10.52 -3.85
N PHE A 84 -4.47 9.69 -4.52
CA PHE A 84 -5.48 8.88 -3.86
C PHE A 84 -4.86 7.89 -2.85
N ASP A 85 -3.72 7.25 -3.17
CA ASP A 85 -3.02 6.34 -2.24
C ASP A 85 -2.78 7.02 -0.88
N HIS A 86 -2.37 8.29 -0.90
CA HIS A 86 -2.04 9.05 0.31
C HIS A 86 -3.21 9.31 1.27
N PHE A 87 -4.46 9.41 0.78
CA PHE A 87 -5.61 9.65 1.65
C PHE A 87 -6.58 8.47 1.77
N SER A 88 -6.48 7.49 0.87
CA SER A 88 -7.31 6.28 0.90
C SER A 88 -7.21 5.53 2.23
N TYR A 89 -6.05 5.61 2.91
CA TYR A 89 -5.85 5.10 4.27
C TYR A 89 -6.88 5.64 5.27
N TYR A 90 -7.19 6.94 5.26
CA TYR A 90 -8.19 7.53 6.16
C TYR A 90 -9.60 7.00 5.87
N LEU A 91 -9.93 6.80 4.59
CA LEU A 91 -11.21 6.20 4.20
C LEU A 91 -11.35 4.78 4.74
N TRP A 92 -10.28 3.97 4.65
CA TRP A 92 -10.23 2.62 5.20
C TRP A 92 -10.35 2.61 6.74
N GLN A 93 -9.61 3.48 7.42
CA GLN A 93 -9.67 3.61 8.88
C GLN A 93 -11.06 4.01 9.37
N ARG A 94 -11.67 5.02 8.73
CA ARG A 94 -13.00 5.55 9.08
C ARG A 94 -14.16 4.72 8.53
N ARG A 95 -13.88 3.63 7.81
CA ARG A 95 -14.89 2.72 7.21
C ARG A 95 -15.87 3.44 6.28
N MET A 96 -15.36 4.38 5.49
CA MET A 96 -16.15 5.12 4.49
C MET A 96 -16.35 4.29 3.22
N MET A 97 -17.05 3.16 3.34
CA MET A 97 -17.12 2.11 2.32
C MET A 97 -17.78 2.57 1.01
N GLU A 98 -18.78 3.45 1.08
CA GLU A 98 -19.41 4.01 -0.11
C GLU A 98 -18.41 4.77 -0.98
N TRP A 99 -17.62 5.65 -0.37
CA TRP A 99 -16.57 6.41 -1.05
C TRP A 99 -15.50 5.49 -1.62
N LEU A 100 -15.00 4.54 -0.83
CA LEU A 100 -14.03 3.55 -1.31
C LEU A 100 -14.55 2.78 -2.54
N ARG A 101 -15.79 2.29 -2.51
CA ARG A 101 -16.41 1.61 -3.66
C ARG A 101 -16.46 2.53 -4.88
N ARG A 102 -16.88 3.79 -4.72
CA ARG A 102 -16.95 4.75 -5.83
C ARG A 102 -15.57 5.02 -6.43
N PHE A 103 -14.56 5.31 -5.61
CA PHE A 103 -13.19 5.53 -6.08
C PHE A 103 -12.63 4.32 -6.80
N TYR A 104 -12.66 3.14 -6.17
CA TYR A 104 -12.10 1.93 -6.76
C TYR A 104 -12.79 1.54 -8.06
N ARG A 105 -14.11 1.73 -8.19
CA ARG A 105 -14.81 1.50 -9.47
C ARG A 105 -14.28 2.41 -10.56
N ILE A 106 -14.03 3.69 -10.29
CA ILE A 106 -13.45 4.62 -11.28
C ILE A 106 -12.01 4.20 -11.62
N ILE A 107 -11.18 3.95 -10.60
CA ILE A 107 -9.77 3.58 -10.74
C ILE A 107 -9.63 2.34 -11.63
N VAL A 108 -10.40 1.30 -11.33
CA VAL A 108 -10.33 0.01 -12.02
C VAL A 108 -10.94 0.10 -13.41
N LEU A 109 -12.13 0.68 -13.57
CA LEU A 109 -12.82 0.71 -14.86
C LEU A 109 -12.21 1.71 -15.84
N SER A 110 -11.62 2.81 -15.36
CA SER A 110 -11.06 3.86 -16.23
C SER A 110 -9.54 3.82 -16.34
N GLY A 111 -8.84 3.17 -15.40
CA GLY A 111 -7.38 3.16 -15.37
C GLY A 111 -6.73 1.99 -16.10
N LEU A 112 -7.41 0.84 -16.21
CA LEU A 112 -6.83 -0.36 -16.84
C LEU A 112 -6.73 -0.28 -18.37
N GLU A 113 -7.44 0.65 -19.00
CA GLU A 113 -7.42 0.87 -20.45
C GLU A 113 -6.41 1.95 -20.87
N LYS A 114 -5.64 2.51 -19.92
CA LYS A 114 -4.66 3.59 -20.14
C LYS A 114 -3.25 3.04 -20.38
N ASP A 115 -2.28 3.95 -20.47
CA ASP A 115 -0.86 3.62 -20.64
C ASP A 115 -0.30 2.77 -19.47
N GLU A 116 0.79 2.04 -19.73
CA GLU A 116 1.40 1.12 -18.76
C GLU A 116 1.79 1.78 -17.43
N SER A 117 2.17 3.06 -17.44
CA SER A 117 2.51 3.78 -16.20
C SER A 117 1.26 3.97 -15.34
N THR A 118 0.15 4.35 -15.96
CA THR A 118 -1.15 4.46 -15.27
C THR A 118 -1.65 3.10 -14.79
N VAL A 119 -1.51 2.05 -15.62
CA VAL A 119 -1.87 0.68 -15.22
C VAL A 119 -1.04 0.22 -14.01
N ARG A 120 0.24 0.59 -13.93
CA ARG A 120 1.08 0.32 -12.76
C ARG A 120 0.53 0.96 -11.48
N GLU A 121 0.08 2.22 -11.53
CA GLU A 121 -0.55 2.88 -10.39
C GLU A 121 -1.88 2.22 -10.00
N VAL A 122 -2.70 1.82 -10.97
CA VAL A 122 -3.93 1.04 -10.70
C VAL A 122 -3.58 -0.26 -9.99
N ARG A 123 -2.57 -0.98 -10.49
CA ARG A 123 -2.09 -2.23 -9.88
C ARG A 123 -1.66 -2.00 -8.42
N HIS A 124 -0.84 -0.97 -8.16
CA HIS A 124 -0.46 -0.58 -6.79
C HIS A 124 -1.68 -0.36 -5.88
N LEU A 125 -2.72 0.33 -6.36
CA LEU A 125 -3.93 0.56 -5.58
C LEU A 125 -4.76 -0.72 -5.34
N ILE A 126 -4.73 -1.68 -6.26
CA ILE A 126 -5.35 -3.01 -6.07
C ILE A 126 -4.58 -3.81 -5.00
N TYR A 127 -3.25 -3.68 -4.96
CA TYR A 127 -2.46 -4.25 -3.88
C TYR A 127 -2.86 -3.64 -2.52
N ARG A 128 -2.94 -2.31 -2.43
CA ARG A 128 -3.38 -1.60 -1.21
C ARG A 128 -4.79 -2.00 -0.75
N PHE A 129 -5.69 -2.25 -1.70
CA PHE A 129 -7.01 -2.81 -1.40
C PHE A 129 -6.90 -4.14 -0.66
N VAL A 130 -6.06 -5.06 -1.16
CA VAL A 130 -5.84 -6.38 -0.56
C VAL A 130 -5.30 -6.28 0.87
N GLU A 131 -4.47 -5.29 1.16
CA GLU A 131 -3.93 -5.04 2.51
C GLU A 131 -4.99 -4.47 3.47
N SER A 132 -5.86 -3.59 2.99
CA SER A 132 -6.75 -2.79 3.85
C SER A 132 -8.15 -3.40 4.01
N ALA A 133 -8.68 -4.02 2.96
CA ALA A 133 -10.03 -4.58 2.94
C ALA A 133 -10.20 -5.71 3.95
N ARG A 134 -11.39 -5.81 4.56
CA ARG A 134 -11.75 -6.96 5.40
C ARG A 134 -11.90 -8.21 4.55
N TRP A 135 -11.72 -9.37 5.17
CA TRP A 135 -11.85 -10.66 4.48
C TRP A 135 -13.19 -10.82 3.76
N ASP A 136 -14.26 -10.39 4.42
CA ASP A 136 -15.65 -10.48 3.99
C ASP A 136 -16.09 -9.39 3.01
N ASP A 137 -15.28 -8.34 2.82
CA ASP A 137 -15.53 -7.34 1.78
C ASP A 137 -15.58 -8.03 0.40
N ASN A 138 -16.60 -7.69 -0.39
CA ASN A 138 -16.82 -8.27 -1.72
C ASN A 138 -16.04 -7.48 -2.77
N PRO A 139 -14.98 -8.04 -3.40
CA PRO A 139 -14.17 -7.29 -4.37
C PRO A 139 -14.97 -6.74 -5.56
N ARG A 140 -16.08 -7.39 -5.91
CA ARG A 140 -16.95 -6.95 -7.03
C ARG A 140 -17.59 -5.59 -6.77
N GLU A 141 -17.86 -5.24 -5.52
CA GLU A 141 -18.41 -3.92 -5.15
C GLU A 141 -17.43 -2.77 -5.43
N PHE A 142 -16.14 -3.09 -5.53
CA PHE A 142 -15.05 -2.18 -5.82
C PHE A 142 -14.63 -2.22 -7.31
N GLY A 143 -15.37 -2.93 -8.16
CA GLY A 143 -15.06 -3.06 -9.59
C GLY A 143 -14.02 -4.13 -9.92
N LEU A 144 -13.54 -4.91 -8.94
CA LEU A 144 -12.59 -6.01 -9.16
C LEU A 144 -13.32 -7.25 -9.70
N LEU A 145 -13.69 -7.20 -10.98
CA LEU A 145 -14.41 -8.26 -11.67
C LEU A 145 -13.49 -9.41 -12.11
N PRO A 146 -14.01 -10.64 -12.29
CA PRO A 146 -13.20 -11.81 -12.67
C PRO A 146 -12.30 -11.60 -13.91
N GLY A 147 -12.78 -10.86 -14.92
CA GLY A 147 -11.99 -10.55 -16.12
C GLY A 147 -10.73 -9.73 -15.82
N ILE A 148 -10.82 -8.77 -14.90
CA ILE A 148 -9.70 -7.94 -14.45
C ILE A 148 -8.70 -8.80 -13.67
N LEU A 149 -9.19 -9.64 -12.76
CA LEU A 149 -8.35 -10.56 -11.97
C LEU A 149 -7.54 -11.51 -12.85
N ASN A 150 -8.11 -11.96 -13.99
CA ASN A 150 -7.39 -12.80 -14.94
C ASN A 150 -6.26 -12.05 -15.66
N GLY A 151 -6.44 -10.77 -15.96
CA GLY A 151 -5.39 -9.91 -16.53
C GLY A 151 -4.21 -9.73 -15.57
N LEU A 152 -4.49 -9.52 -14.28
CA LEU A 152 -3.47 -9.32 -13.24
C LEU A 152 -2.53 -10.52 -13.06
N ARG A 153 -2.95 -11.76 -13.38
CA ARG A 153 -2.15 -12.99 -13.20
C ARG A 153 -0.83 -13.00 -13.99
N LYS A 154 -0.71 -12.21 -15.06
CA LYS A 154 0.47 -12.24 -15.93
C LYS A 154 1.59 -11.30 -15.47
N ASP A 155 1.26 -10.29 -14.66
CA ASP A 155 2.13 -9.11 -14.49
C ASP A 155 2.69 -8.93 -13.08
N TYR A 156 2.08 -9.51 -12.05
CA TYR A 156 2.63 -9.48 -10.68
C TYR A 156 3.67 -10.59 -10.47
N ARG A 157 4.87 -10.39 -11.00
CA ARG A 157 6.05 -11.16 -10.58
C ARG A 157 6.48 -10.66 -9.20
N GLY A 158 5.84 -11.14 -8.13
CA GLY A 158 6.17 -10.78 -6.74
C GLY A 158 4.97 -10.85 -5.80
N ASP A 159 3.81 -10.36 -6.25
CA ASP A 159 2.58 -10.31 -5.44
C ASP A 159 1.59 -11.42 -5.74
N ASP A 160 2.09 -12.66 -5.72
CA ASP A 160 1.35 -13.89 -6.00
C ASP A 160 0.17 -14.16 -5.04
N TYR A 161 0.05 -13.38 -3.96
CA TYR A 161 -0.99 -13.46 -2.95
C TYR A 161 -2.22 -12.58 -3.23
N ILE A 162 -2.15 -11.62 -4.17
CA ILE A 162 -3.29 -10.77 -4.53
C ILE A 162 -4.44 -11.63 -5.09
N ILE A 163 -4.12 -12.53 -6.02
CA ILE A 163 -5.15 -13.36 -6.66
C ILE A 163 -5.82 -14.30 -5.66
N PRO A 164 -5.11 -15.12 -4.88
CA PRO A 164 -5.74 -15.98 -3.87
C PRO A 164 -6.61 -15.23 -2.87
N ARG A 165 -6.23 -13.99 -2.49
CA ARG A 165 -7.05 -13.11 -1.67
C ARG A 165 -8.35 -12.72 -2.34
N LEU A 166 -8.26 -12.20 -3.57
CA LEU A 166 -9.41 -11.67 -4.30
C LEU A 166 -10.36 -12.76 -4.80
N THR A 167 -9.85 -13.97 -5.04
CA THR A 167 -10.66 -15.13 -5.44
C THR A 167 -11.18 -15.95 -4.27
N ARG A 168 -10.90 -15.56 -3.01
CA ARG A 168 -11.26 -16.30 -1.80
C ARG A 168 -10.90 -17.78 -1.88
N THR A 169 -9.65 -18.05 -2.27
CA THR A 169 -9.14 -19.43 -2.39
C THR A 169 -9.09 -20.15 -1.05
N PHE A 170 -8.94 -19.40 0.04
CA PHE A 170 -8.87 -19.91 1.40
C PHE A 170 -10.22 -19.81 2.11
N SER A 171 -10.42 -20.61 3.15
CA SER A 171 -11.66 -20.63 3.91
C SER A 171 -11.74 -19.52 4.94
N SER A 172 -10.59 -18.94 5.33
CA SER A 172 -10.50 -17.86 6.31
C SER A 172 -9.36 -16.89 6.01
N GLU A 173 -9.43 -15.70 6.59
CA GLU A 173 -8.32 -14.73 6.52
C GLU A 173 -7.06 -15.27 7.20
N GLU A 174 -7.21 -15.96 8.33
CA GLU A 174 -6.08 -16.57 9.03
C GLU A 174 -5.32 -17.56 8.14
N GLU A 175 -6.04 -18.45 7.45
CA GLU A 175 -5.46 -19.42 6.54
C GLU A 175 -4.69 -18.74 5.39
N PHE A 176 -5.29 -17.68 4.81
CA PHE A 176 -4.64 -16.86 3.80
C PHE A 176 -3.37 -16.19 4.34
N LEU A 177 -3.40 -15.61 5.54
CA LEU A 177 -2.27 -14.89 6.13
C LEU A 177 -1.12 -15.85 6.48
N PHE A 178 -1.40 -17.06 6.99
CA PHE A 178 -0.36 -18.06 7.20
C PHE A 178 0.24 -18.57 5.90
N TRP A 179 -0.58 -18.78 4.88
CA TRP A 179 -0.07 -19.11 3.55
C TRP A 179 0.79 -17.98 2.98
N LYS A 180 0.39 -16.71 3.15
CA LYS A 180 1.15 -15.53 2.73
C LYS A 180 2.48 -15.43 3.48
N LEU A 181 2.48 -15.60 4.81
CA LEU A 181 3.70 -15.65 5.62
C LEU A 181 4.66 -16.75 5.16
N GLY A 182 4.12 -17.88 4.68
CA GLY A 182 4.89 -18.99 4.15
C GLY A 182 5.69 -18.67 2.89
N ARG A 183 5.47 -17.51 2.25
CA ARG A 183 6.09 -17.14 0.98
C ARG A 183 7.13 -16.06 1.16
N VAL A 184 8.39 -16.39 0.83
CA VAL A 184 9.50 -15.42 0.81
C VAL A 184 9.12 -14.19 -0.01
N SER A 185 8.53 -14.36 -1.20
CA SER A 185 8.10 -13.24 -2.06
C SER A 185 7.16 -12.25 -1.38
N ALA A 186 6.36 -12.68 -0.40
CA ALA A 186 5.39 -11.85 0.28
C ALA A 186 5.93 -11.18 1.56
N ILE A 187 7.12 -11.58 2.02
CA ILE A 187 7.75 -11.07 3.25
C ILE A 187 9.21 -10.66 3.03
N SER A 188 9.63 -10.44 1.79
CA SER A 188 11.00 -10.08 1.46
C SER A 188 11.09 -8.75 0.72
N ASP A 189 12.26 -8.13 0.85
CA ASP A 189 12.58 -6.85 0.24
C ASP A 189 14.05 -6.87 -0.22
N PHE A 190 14.49 -5.79 -0.86
CA PHE A 190 15.90 -5.53 -1.12
C PHE A 190 16.60 -5.05 0.14
N ASP A 191 17.68 -5.71 0.51
CA ASP A 191 18.53 -5.32 1.63
C ASP A 191 19.73 -4.53 1.11
N SER A 192 19.74 -3.22 1.39
CA SER A 192 20.77 -2.30 0.90
C SER A 192 22.16 -2.60 1.44
N ASP A 193 22.26 -3.11 2.67
CA ASP A 193 23.53 -3.30 3.36
C ASP A 193 24.32 -4.45 2.73
N VAL A 194 23.62 -5.47 2.23
CA VAL A 194 24.21 -6.61 1.55
C VAL A 194 23.97 -6.64 0.05
N GLN A 195 23.21 -5.70 -0.49
CA GLN A 195 22.84 -5.60 -1.91
C GLN A 195 22.20 -6.88 -2.45
N GLU A 196 21.24 -7.43 -1.71
CA GLU A 196 20.58 -8.69 -2.05
C GLU A 196 19.05 -8.54 -2.00
N GLU A 197 18.37 -9.05 -3.02
CA GLU A 197 16.91 -9.12 -3.07
C GLU A 197 16.39 -10.39 -2.41
N GLY A 198 15.13 -10.39 -1.98
CA GLY A 198 14.47 -11.60 -1.51
C GLY A 198 14.86 -12.00 -0.08
N LEU A 199 15.48 -11.11 0.69
CA LEU A 199 15.75 -11.33 2.11
C LEU A 199 14.53 -10.92 2.95
N VAL A 200 14.25 -11.68 4.01
CA VAL A 200 13.10 -11.41 4.89
C VAL A 200 13.15 -9.96 5.42
N SER A 201 12.01 -9.26 5.32
CA SER A 201 11.76 -7.94 5.85
C SER A 201 10.91 -8.04 7.12
N LEU A 202 11.51 -7.71 8.28
CA LEU A 202 10.81 -7.76 9.56
C LEU A 202 9.68 -6.72 9.67
N ASN A 203 9.73 -5.66 8.86
CA ASN A 203 8.64 -4.69 8.76
C ASN A 203 7.44 -5.28 8.01
N MET A 204 7.66 -5.98 6.89
CA MET A 204 6.58 -6.70 6.20
C MET A 204 5.99 -7.81 7.07
N VAL A 205 6.83 -8.55 7.80
CA VAL A 205 6.39 -9.54 8.80
C VAL A 205 5.52 -8.87 9.87
N SER A 206 5.92 -7.70 10.39
CA SER A 206 5.15 -6.98 11.40
C SER A 206 3.74 -6.64 10.91
N ASN A 207 3.61 -6.13 9.69
CA ASN A 207 2.31 -5.78 9.12
C ASN A 207 1.38 -6.99 9.04
N ILE A 208 1.91 -8.15 8.64
CA ILE A 208 1.11 -9.39 8.58
C ILE A 208 0.79 -9.91 10.00
N PHE A 209 1.73 -9.82 10.95
CA PHE A 209 1.50 -10.18 12.35
C PHE A 209 0.41 -9.32 13.00
N ASP A 210 0.41 -8.02 12.73
CA ASP A 210 -0.64 -7.13 13.21
C ASP A 210 -2.00 -7.52 12.66
N ARG A 211 -2.07 -7.92 11.38
CA ARG A 211 -3.31 -8.41 10.80
C ARG A 211 -3.76 -9.74 11.38
N ILE A 212 -2.84 -10.69 11.60
CA ILE A 212 -3.14 -11.98 12.26
C ILE A 212 -3.69 -11.71 13.67
N ARG A 213 -3.09 -10.79 14.42
CA ARG A 213 -3.58 -10.40 15.75
C ARG A 213 -4.98 -9.80 15.69
N GLN A 214 -5.25 -8.93 14.73
CA GLN A 214 -6.58 -8.32 14.54
C GLN A 214 -7.68 -9.34 14.25
N VAL A 215 -7.36 -10.41 13.53
CA VAL A 215 -8.32 -11.50 13.24
C VAL A 215 -8.34 -12.60 14.30
N GLY A 216 -7.62 -12.42 15.42
CA GLY A 216 -7.54 -13.41 16.50
C GLY A 216 -6.80 -14.69 16.13
N GLY A 217 -5.92 -14.64 15.13
CA GLY A 217 -5.19 -15.79 14.63
C GLY A 217 -4.07 -16.27 15.57
N ASN A 218 -3.62 -17.50 15.35
CA ASN A 218 -2.58 -18.14 16.17
C ASN A 218 -1.19 -17.52 15.92
N MET A 219 -0.80 -16.60 16.81
CA MET A 219 0.50 -15.92 16.75
C MET A 219 1.70 -16.86 16.93
N ASN A 220 1.56 -17.98 17.67
CA ASN A 220 2.65 -18.94 17.82
C ASN A 220 2.95 -19.64 16.50
N ARG A 221 1.90 -20.07 15.80
CA ARG A 221 2.04 -20.62 14.44
C ARG A 221 2.63 -19.61 13.47
N ALA A 222 2.17 -18.36 13.50
CA ALA A 222 2.74 -17.28 12.69
C ALA A 222 4.26 -17.15 12.91
N ARG A 223 4.66 -17.18 14.19
CA ARG A 223 6.06 -17.06 14.58
C ARG A 223 6.92 -18.23 14.11
N ASP A 224 6.40 -19.45 14.22
CA ASP A 224 7.13 -20.64 13.81
C ASP A 224 7.35 -20.68 12.30
N ILE A 225 6.38 -20.23 11.51
CA ILE A 225 6.51 -20.10 10.04
C ILE A 225 7.66 -19.16 9.68
N VAL A 226 7.66 -17.94 10.23
CA VAL A 226 8.67 -16.92 9.90
C VAL A 226 10.06 -17.37 10.35
N GLU A 227 10.19 -17.92 11.55
CA GLU A 227 11.47 -18.41 12.04
C GLU A 227 12.02 -19.54 11.16
N ALA A 228 11.17 -20.46 10.72
CA ALA A 228 11.57 -21.53 9.82
C ALA A 228 12.10 -20.99 8.47
N ILE A 229 11.48 -19.95 7.92
CA ILE A 229 11.92 -19.31 6.67
C ILE A 229 13.28 -18.63 6.86
N ILE A 230 13.44 -17.82 7.90
CA ILE A 230 14.71 -17.12 8.19
C ILE A 230 15.84 -18.14 8.36
N LYS A 231 15.62 -19.22 9.12
CA LYS A 231 16.59 -20.31 9.29
C LYS A 231 16.91 -21.03 7.98
N SER A 232 15.90 -21.29 7.16
CA SER A 232 16.08 -21.92 5.85
C SER A 232 16.95 -21.07 4.93
N GLN A 233 16.68 -19.77 4.83
CA GLN A 233 17.49 -18.84 4.04
C GLN A 233 18.93 -18.73 4.59
N LEU A 234 19.10 -18.61 5.91
CA LEU A 234 20.43 -18.60 6.55
C LEU A 234 21.24 -19.86 6.20
N ASN A 235 20.63 -21.03 6.31
CA ASN A 235 21.27 -22.30 5.96
C ASN A 235 21.63 -22.35 4.47
N GLY A 236 20.72 -21.90 3.59
CA GLY A 236 20.95 -21.83 2.15
C GLY A 236 22.19 -20.99 1.81
N TRP A 237 22.28 -19.78 2.35
CA TRP A 237 23.42 -18.88 2.12
C TRP A 237 24.72 -19.39 2.74
N THR A 238 24.66 -20.07 3.88
CA THR A 238 25.83 -20.70 4.51
C THR A 238 26.38 -21.83 3.62
N ILE A 239 25.50 -22.62 3.00
CA ILE A 239 25.91 -23.66 2.05
C ILE A 239 26.51 -23.03 0.78
N VAL A 240 25.93 -21.94 0.26
CA VAL A 240 26.47 -21.21 -0.88
C VAL A 240 27.88 -20.69 -0.57
N ALA A 241 28.09 -20.12 0.62
CA ALA A 241 29.41 -19.67 1.06
C ALA A 241 30.44 -20.82 1.09
N GLY A 242 30.07 -21.97 1.65
CA GLY A 242 30.94 -23.15 1.73
C GLY A 242 31.25 -23.81 0.38
N ARG A 243 30.44 -23.56 -0.66
CA ARG A 243 30.58 -24.14 -2.01
C ARG A 243 31.06 -23.14 -3.07
N ALA A 244 31.32 -21.90 -2.69
CA ALA A 244 31.71 -20.87 -3.63
C ALA A 244 33.07 -21.18 -4.27
N ARG A 245 33.14 -21.11 -5.60
CA ARG A 245 34.35 -21.40 -6.39
C ARG A 245 35.35 -20.25 -6.44
N ASN A 246 34.95 -19.06 -5.97
CA ASN A 246 35.80 -17.89 -5.94
C ASN A 246 35.56 -17.07 -4.66
N GLN A 247 36.57 -16.30 -4.27
CA GLN A 247 36.57 -15.52 -3.03
C GLN A 247 35.47 -14.46 -3.00
N LYS A 248 35.17 -13.82 -4.13
CA LYS A 248 34.15 -12.77 -4.22
C LYS A 248 32.75 -13.31 -3.88
N GLY A 249 32.37 -14.44 -4.47
CA GLY A 249 31.10 -15.11 -4.22
C GLY A 249 31.00 -15.67 -2.80
N ALA A 250 32.11 -16.22 -2.28
CA ALA A 250 32.17 -16.69 -0.89
C ALA A 250 31.93 -15.54 0.10
N MET A 251 32.60 -14.40 -0.11
CA MET A 251 32.45 -13.21 0.73
C MET A 251 31.03 -12.62 0.67
N GLN A 252 30.42 -12.57 -0.52
CA GLN A 252 29.04 -12.11 -0.65
C GLN A 252 28.07 -13.01 0.11
N ALA A 253 28.16 -14.33 -0.10
CA ALA A 253 27.30 -15.30 0.60
C ALA A 253 27.49 -15.27 2.13
N LEU A 254 28.72 -15.04 2.61
CA LEU A 254 28.99 -14.83 4.03
C LEU A 254 28.34 -13.55 4.57
N ARG A 255 28.43 -12.44 3.84
CA ARG A 255 27.76 -11.18 4.23
C ARG A 255 26.25 -11.35 4.35
N VAL A 256 25.63 -11.99 3.36
CA VAL A 256 24.19 -12.28 3.39
C VAL A 256 23.84 -13.22 4.55
N SER A 257 24.64 -14.26 4.80
CA SER A 257 24.45 -15.15 5.95
C SER A 257 24.51 -14.40 7.29
N MET A 258 25.49 -13.51 7.45
CA MET A 258 25.60 -12.68 8.65
C MET A 258 24.41 -11.74 8.83
N ALA A 259 23.92 -11.13 7.74
CA ALA A 259 22.71 -10.30 7.78
C ALA A 259 21.48 -11.12 8.20
N MET A 260 21.29 -12.31 7.65
CA MET A 260 20.20 -13.20 8.03
C MET A 260 20.29 -13.69 9.48
N ALA A 261 21.50 -13.94 9.99
CA ALA A 261 21.72 -14.27 11.41
C ALA A 261 21.29 -13.11 12.33
N ARG A 262 21.68 -11.87 12.00
CA ARG A 262 21.22 -10.68 12.74
C ARG A 262 19.71 -10.51 12.68
N LYS A 263 19.10 -10.70 11.51
CA LYS A 263 17.63 -10.66 11.35
C LYS A 263 16.94 -11.73 12.20
N LEU A 264 17.54 -12.92 12.35
CA LEU A 264 17.00 -13.96 13.23
C LEU A 264 17.02 -13.55 14.70
N GLU A 265 18.10 -12.91 15.15
CA GLU A 265 18.22 -12.37 16.50
C GLU A 265 17.22 -11.23 16.75
N GLU A 266 17.15 -10.27 15.83
CA GLU A 266 16.18 -9.17 15.89
C GLU A 266 14.74 -9.69 15.87
N TYR A 267 14.44 -10.65 15.00
CA TYR A 267 13.15 -11.32 14.94
C TYR A 267 12.75 -11.92 16.30
N ARG A 268 13.67 -12.67 16.93
CA ARG A 268 13.42 -13.27 18.24
C ARG A 268 13.19 -12.20 19.30
N SER A 269 14.04 -11.17 19.33
CA SER A 269 13.90 -10.06 20.29
C SER A 269 12.59 -9.28 20.11
N ARG A 270 12.10 -9.13 18.87
CA ARG A 270 10.93 -8.31 18.55
C ARG A 270 9.62 -9.07 18.70
N PHE A 271 9.61 -10.38 18.49
CA PHE A 271 8.37 -11.14 18.36
C PHE A 271 8.24 -12.36 19.28
N ARG A 272 9.31 -12.84 19.94
CA ARG A 272 9.23 -13.89 20.95
C ARG A 272 9.39 -13.29 22.34
N GLU A 273 8.25 -13.00 22.97
CA GLU A 273 8.08 -12.97 24.43
C GLU A 273 7.53 -14.33 24.89
#